data_AF-A0A1V1X576-F1
#
_entry.id   AF-A0A1V1X576-F1
#
_cell.length_a   1.000
_cell.length_b   1.000
_cell.length_c   1.000
_cell.angle_alpha   90.00
_cell.angle_beta   90.00
_cell.angle_gamma   90.00
#
_symmetry.space_group_name_H-M   'P 1'
#
loop_
_entity.id
_entity.type
_entity.pdbx_description
1 polymer ?
#
loop_
_entity_poly.entity_id
_entity_poly.type
_entity_poly.pdbx_seq_one_letter_code
_entity_poly.pdbx_strand_id
1 'polypeptide(L)'
;MSINVVEKIDDIVKVRHVLASVFDKNGLEAFIPELLRINPEIKFFSTGGTYSKIKEIIGDAAESCLTQVSDYTGQPETQGGLVKTLDFKIYLGLLTETYNKAHNEDIERTGSVHIDMVIGNLYPFKDTISKPDVTVEMARGNIDIGGPCMIRASAKNYLRVASVVDPADYDAIISEMKANNGSISLELRYQLAQKAFDYTAVYDRTIADFLGSRASDDVQACYQF
;
A
#
# COMPACT_ATOMS: atom_id res chain seq x y z
N MET A 1 5.54 -12.31 -24.42
CA MET A 1 6.56 -11.76 -23.51
C MET A 1 7.26 -12.92 -22.84
N SER A 2 8.59 -13.02 -22.95
CA SER A 2 9.37 -13.91 -22.08
C SER A 2 9.27 -13.41 -20.64
N ILE A 3 8.98 -14.29 -19.68
CA ILE A 3 9.01 -13.94 -18.27
C ILE A 3 10.47 -13.64 -17.91
N ASN A 4 10.72 -12.47 -17.33
CA ASN A 4 12.01 -12.18 -16.72
C ASN A 4 12.13 -13.01 -15.44
N VAL A 5 13.09 -13.94 -15.38
CA VAL A 5 13.36 -14.74 -14.19
C VAL A 5 14.48 -14.06 -13.41
N VAL A 6 14.19 -13.68 -12.17
CA VAL A 6 15.16 -12.99 -11.32
C VAL A 6 16.07 -14.02 -10.64
N GLU A 7 17.35 -13.99 -10.99
CA GLU A 7 18.36 -14.93 -10.45
C GLU A 7 19.20 -14.33 -9.31
N LYS A 8 19.20 -12.99 -9.18
CA LYS A 8 19.99 -12.26 -8.19
C LYS A 8 19.10 -11.28 -7.42
N ILE A 9 19.12 -11.39 -6.09
CA ILE A 9 18.39 -10.53 -5.16
C ILE A 9 19.24 -10.25 -3.92
N ASP A 10 18.79 -9.29 -3.11
CA ASP A 10 19.32 -9.05 -1.77
C ASP A 10 18.46 -9.77 -0.74
N ASP A 11 19.07 -10.55 0.14
CA ASP A 11 18.35 -11.17 1.25
C ASP A 11 17.86 -10.10 2.23
N ILE A 12 18.76 -9.23 2.68
CA ILE A 12 18.50 -8.15 3.63
C ILE A 12 18.32 -6.83 2.88
N VAL A 13 17.14 -6.22 2.95
CA VAL A 13 16.82 -4.94 2.29
C VAL A 13 16.58 -3.85 3.32
N LYS A 14 17.33 -2.75 3.21
CA LYS A 14 17.21 -1.58 4.09
C LYS A 14 15.97 -0.77 3.75
N VAL A 15 15.14 -0.47 4.75
CA VAL A 15 13.91 0.31 4.56
C VAL A 15 14.25 1.79 4.54
N ARG A 16 14.10 2.47 3.39
CA ARG A 16 14.33 3.91 3.21
C ARG A 16 13.09 4.65 2.76
N HIS A 17 12.26 4.05 1.93
CA HIS A 17 11.04 4.68 1.43
C HIS A 17 9.82 3.84 1.80
N VAL A 18 8.88 4.44 2.51
CA VAL A 18 7.66 3.79 2.98
C VAL A 18 6.45 4.48 2.34
N LEU A 19 5.60 3.72 1.65
CA LEU A 19 4.32 4.21 1.16
C LEU A 19 3.20 3.76 2.11
N ALA A 20 2.50 4.71 2.72
CA ALA A 20 1.48 4.43 3.72
C ALA A 20 0.11 4.96 3.28
N SER A 21 -0.89 4.09 3.19
CA SER A 21 -2.28 4.43 2.94
C SER A 21 -3.20 3.41 3.60
N VAL A 22 -3.71 3.73 4.79
CA VAL A 22 -4.50 2.82 5.60
C VAL A 22 -5.89 3.37 5.92
N PHE A 23 -6.88 2.49 5.92
CA PHE A 23 -8.15 2.77 6.53
C PHE A 23 -8.03 2.73 8.07
N ASP A 24 -7.65 1.57 8.61
CA ASP A 24 -7.38 1.38 10.03
C ASP A 24 -6.01 1.96 10.40
N LYS A 25 -6.01 2.93 11.32
CA LYS A 25 -4.84 3.68 11.77
C LYS A 25 -4.30 3.18 13.10
N ASN A 26 -4.87 2.12 13.67
CA ASN A 26 -4.43 1.53 14.92
C ASN A 26 -2.93 1.17 14.88
N GLY A 27 -2.22 1.52 15.95
CA GLY A 27 -0.81 1.18 16.13
C GLY A 27 0.18 2.07 15.37
N LEU A 28 -0.28 2.95 14.47
CA LEU A 28 0.61 3.88 13.76
C LEU A 28 1.35 4.81 14.73
N GLU A 29 0.71 5.20 15.82
CA GLU A 29 1.27 6.05 16.88
C GLU A 29 2.51 5.45 17.55
N ALA A 30 2.63 4.12 17.59
CA ALA A 30 3.81 3.43 18.08
C ALA A 30 4.76 3.06 16.93
N PHE A 31 4.21 2.60 15.80
CA PHE A 31 4.99 2.05 14.70
C PHE A 31 5.79 3.10 13.95
N ILE A 32 5.19 4.24 13.59
CA ILE A 32 5.83 5.26 12.76
C ILE A 32 7.03 5.91 13.47
N PRO A 33 6.94 6.35 14.75
CA PRO A 33 8.09 6.92 15.45
C PRO A 33 9.22 5.90 15.61
N GLU A 34 8.88 4.63 15.83
CA GLU A 34 9.87 3.59 16.03
C GLU A 34 10.63 3.25 14.75
N LEU A 35 9.96 3.25 13.59
CA LEU A 35 10.63 3.15 12.28
C LEU A 35 11.67 4.26 12.11
N LEU A 36 11.30 5.52 12.40
CA LEU A 36 12.21 6.66 12.31
C LEU A 36 13.37 6.56 13.32
N ARG A 37 13.11 6.04 14.53
CA ARG A 37 14.15 5.84 15.54
C ARG A 37 15.18 4.80 15.10
N ILE A 38 14.74 3.73 14.45
CA ILE A 38 15.62 2.68 13.92
C ILE A 38 16.38 3.17 12.69
N ASN A 39 15.72 3.87 11.78
CA ASN A 39 16.34 4.46 10.60
C ASN A 39 15.85 5.90 10.35
N PRO A 40 16.62 6.91 10.80
CA PRO A 40 16.28 8.33 10.60
C PRO A 40 16.27 8.78 9.13
N GLU A 41 16.80 7.99 8.21
CA GLU A 41 16.80 8.29 6.77
C GLU A 41 15.45 7.99 6.11
N ILE A 42 14.51 7.32 6.81
CA ILE A 42 13.23 6.94 6.23
C ILE A 42 12.45 8.18 5.74
N LYS A 43 11.91 8.05 4.53
CA LYS A 43 10.93 8.98 3.95
C LYS A 43 9.60 8.26 3.77
N PHE A 44 8.55 8.88 4.28
CA PHE A 44 7.17 8.45 4.12
C PHE A 44 6.50 9.17 2.95
N PHE A 45 5.79 8.40 2.13
CA PHE A 45 4.84 8.90 1.14
C PHE A 45 3.44 8.53 1.62
N SER A 46 2.53 9.49 1.71
CA SER A 46 1.17 9.22 2.16
C SER A 46 0.13 10.15 1.53
N THR A 47 -1.15 9.81 1.67
CA THR A 47 -2.29 10.59 1.16
C THR A 47 -3.45 10.63 2.17
N GLY A 48 -4.30 11.64 2.03
CA GLY A 48 -5.55 11.78 2.77
C GLY A 48 -5.39 11.68 4.28
N GLY A 49 -6.33 10.98 4.94
CA GLY A 49 -6.33 10.84 6.39
C GLY A 49 -5.12 10.09 6.97
N THR A 50 -4.41 9.29 6.16
CA THR A 50 -3.18 8.64 6.61
C THR A 50 -2.05 9.65 6.72
N TYR A 51 -1.90 10.53 5.71
CA TYR A 51 -0.92 11.63 5.74
C TYR A 51 -1.16 12.52 6.96
N SER A 52 -2.42 12.95 7.18
CA SER A 52 -2.77 13.78 8.34
C SER A 52 -2.42 13.11 9.67
N LYS A 53 -2.70 11.80 9.81
CA LYS A 53 -2.40 11.07 11.04
C LYS A 53 -0.90 10.90 11.26
N ILE A 54 -0.13 10.56 10.22
CA ILE A 54 1.32 10.46 10.33
C ILE A 54 1.93 11.82 10.72
N LYS A 55 1.47 12.91 10.08
CA LYS A 55 1.89 14.27 10.43
C LYS A 55 1.61 14.62 11.88
N GLU A 56 0.43 14.27 12.40
CA GLU A 56 0.07 14.45 13.81
C GLU A 56 1.01 13.67 14.74
N ILE A 57 1.35 12.43 14.40
CA ILE A 57 2.20 11.55 15.21
C ILE A 57 3.64 12.09 15.33
N ILE A 58 4.23 12.57 14.22
CA ILE A 58 5.66 12.93 14.17
C ILE A 58 5.93 14.44 14.26
N GLY A 59 4.89 15.28 14.25
CA GLY A 59 5.00 16.73 14.45
C GLY A 59 5.96 17.40 13.46
N ASP A 60 6.85 18.23 13.98
CA ASP A 60 7.81 19.03 13.18
C ASP A 60 8.73 18.17 12.30
N ALA A 61 8.99 16.91 12.69
CA ALA A 61 9.79 16.00 11.88
C ALA A 61 9.16 15.73 10.50
N ALA A 62 7.84 15.88 10.37
CA ALA A 62 7.09 15.66 9.14
C ALA A 62 7.63 16.50 7.97
N GLU A 63 8.12 17.72 8.22
CA GLU A 63 8.67 18.60 7.17
C GLU A 63 9.86 17.97 6.45
N SER A 64 10.63 17.13 7.16
CA SER A 64 11.84 16.52 6.63
C SER A 64 11.62 15.12 6.06
N CYS A 65 10.57 14.41 6.46
CA CYS A 65 10.42 12.98 6.20
C CYS A 65 9.03 12.52 5.75
N LEU A 66 8.05 13.41 5.62
CA LEU A 66 6.71 13.05 5.14
C LEU A 66 6.33 13.86 3.90
N THR A 67 6.17 13.16 2.78
CA THR A 67 5.80 13.73 1.49
C THR A 67 4.38 13.32 1.12
N GLN A 68 3.57 14.28 0.67
CA GLN A 68 2.25 13.98 0.15
C GLN A 68 2.38 13.29 -1.21
N VAL A 69 1.59 12.25 -1.47
CA VAL A 69 1.65 11.49 -2.74
C VAL A 69 1.42 12.38 -3.96
N SER A 70 0.53 13.37 -3.88
CA SER A 70 0.31 14.36 -4.94
C SER A 70 1.57 15.16 -5.26
N ASP A 71 2.36 15.51 -4.25
CA ASP A 71 3.58 16.30 -4.42
C ASP A 71 4.69 15.43 -5.05
N TYR A 72 4.78 14.16 -4.66
CA TYR A 72 5.72 13.21 -5.25
C TYR A 72 5.39 12.88 -6.72
N THR A 73 4.13 12.60 -7.00
CA THR A 73 3.68 12.22 -8.34
C THR A 73 3.63 13.43 -9.28
N GLY A 74 3.19 14.58 -8.77
CA GLY A 74 2.80 15.76 -9.54
C GLY A 74 1.35 15.69 -10.04
N GLN A 75 0.59 14.65 -9.68
CA GLN A 75 -0.79 14.46 -10.09
C GLN A 75 -1.75 15.05 -9.03
N PRO A 76 -2.63 16.01 -9.41
CA PRO A 76 -3.67 16.47 -8.51
C PRO A 76 -4.68 15.34 -8.25
N GLU A 77 -5.13 15.18 -7.01
CA GLU A 77 -6.13 14.16 -6.67
C GLU A 77 -7.44 14.43 -7.42
N THR A 78 -7.99 13.42 -8.08
CA THR A 78 -9.33 13.52 -8.68
C THR A 78 -10.38 13.81 -7.61
N GLN A 79 -11.44 14.55 -7.96
CA GLN A 79 -12.56 14.79 -7.06
C GLN A 79 -13.12 13.45 -6.53
N GLY A 80 -13.36 13.37 -5.22
CA GLY A 80 -13.78 12.14 -4.55
C GLY A 80 -12.64 11.15 -4.28
N GLY A 81 -11.40 11.46 -4.67
CA GLY A 81 -10.22 10.70 -4.30
C GLY A 81 -10.08 9.32 -4.96
N LEU A 82 -10.73 9.12 -6.11
CA LEU A 82 -10.74 7.85 -6.83
C LEU A 82 -9.36 7.45 -7.39
N VAL A 83 -8.58 8.43 -7.86
CA VAL A 83 -7.24 8.23 -8.42
C VAL A 83 -6.25 9.04 -7.59
N LYS A 84 -5.55 8.35 -6.68
CA LYS A 84 -4.51 8.94 -5.81
C LYS A 84 -3.17 8.25 -5.96
N THR A 85 -3.18 6.92 -5.83
CA THR A 85 -1.98 6.08 -5.83
C THR A 85 -1.77 5.33 -7.15
N LEU A 86 -2.71 5.48 -8.09
CA LEU A 86 -2.66 4.88 -9.43
C LEU A 86 -1.77 5.70 -10.38
N ASP A 87 -0.49 5.84 -10.04
CA ASP A 87 0.50 6.62 -10.79
C ASP A 87 1.76 5.81 -11.09
N PHE A 88 2.29 5.97 -12.31
CA PHE A 88 3.43 5.18 -12.78
C PHE A 88 4.69 5.37 -11.92
N LYS A 89 4.92 6.53 -11.31
CA LYS A 89 6.10 6.74 -10.44
C LYS A 89 6.03 5.89 -9.17
N ILE A 90 4.83 5.62 -8.66
CA ILE A 90 4.62 4.70 -7.54
C ILE A 90 4.89 3.27 -7.99
N TYR A 91 4.29 2.84 -9.10
CA TYR A 91 4.43 1.45 -9.56
C TYR A 91 5.83 1.12 -10.08
N LEU A 92 6.56 2.09 -10.64
CA LEU A 92 8.00 1.93 -10.90
C LEU A 92 8.76 1.70 -9.58
N GLY A 93 8.48 2.50 -8.56
CA GLY A 93 9.08 2.32 -7.22
C GLY A 93 8.78 0.97 -6.57
N LEU A 94 7.59 0.41 -6.83
CA LEU A 94 7.15 -0.88 -6.26
C LEU A 94 7.61 -2.09 -7.07
N LEU A 95 7.67 -2.01 -8.40
CA LEU A 95 7.79 -3.19 -9.29
C LEU A 95 9.18 -3.36 -9.92
N THR A 96 10.07 -2.40 -9.75
CA THR A 96 11.44 -2.48 -10.27
C THR A 96 12.32 -3.42 -9.45
N GLU A 97 13.29 -4.03 -10.12
CA GLU A 97 14.21 -5.04 -9.57
C GLU A 97 15.59 -4.43 -9.43
N THR A 98 16.26 -4.63 -8.29
CA THR A 98 17.54 -3.99 -7.96
C THR A 98 18.62 -4.19 -9.03
N TYR A 99 18.74 -5.41 -9.56
CA TYR A 99 19.83 -5.79 -10.47
C TYR A 99 19.45 -5.75 -11.96
N ASN A 100 18.31 -5.15 -12.28
CA ASN A 100 17.86 -5.00 -13.66
C ASN A 100 18.22 -3.58 -14.17
N LYS A 101 19.15 -3.52 -15.13
CA LYS A 101 19.67 -2.25 -15.67
C LYS A 101 18.57 -1.36 -16.27
N ALA A 102 17.64 -1.94 -17.03
CA ALA A 102 16.54 -1.18 -17.65
C ALA A 102 15.58 -0.63 -16.59
N HIS A 103 15.31 -1.40 -15.54
CA HIS A 103 14.48 -0.94 -14.42
C HIS A 103 15.12 0.27 -13.70
N ASN A 104 16.44 0.23 -13.46
CA ASN A 104 17.15 1.34 -12.83
C ASN A 104 17.20 2.58 -13.74
N GLU A 105 17.40 2.40 -15.06
CA GLU A 105 17.32 3.49 -16.04
C GLU A 105 15.94 4.14 -16.05
N ASP A 106 14.87 3.36 -15.90
CA ASP A 106 13.51 3.90 -15.78
C ASP A 106 13.31 4.72 -14.50
N ILE A 107 13.80 4.23 -13.35
CA ILE A 107 13.74 4.96 -12.06
C ILE A 107 14.43 6.32 -12.18
N GLU A 108 15.65 6.35 -12.75
CA GLU A 108 16.40 7.59 -12.97
C GLU A 108 15.67 8.53 -13.93
N ARG A 109 15.22 8.00 -15.07
CA ARG A 109 14.54 8.78 -16.12
C ARG A 109 13.25 9.45 -15.62
N THR A 110 12.50 8.80 -14.73
CA THR A 110 11.24 9.33 -14.21
C THR A 110 11.38 10.12 -12.92
N GLY A 111 12.58 10.15 -12.33
CA GLY A 111 12.79 10.73 -11.00
C GLY A 111 11.99 9.99 -9.92
N SER A 112 11.74 8.69 -10.12
CA SER A 112 11.06 7.85 -9.15
C SER A 112 12.03 7.41 -8.05
N VAL A 113 11.48 6.94 -6.93
CA VAL A 113 12.26 6.29 -5.89
C VAL A 113 11.81 4.85 -5.71
N HIS A 114 12.78 4.01 -5.42
CA HIS A 114 12.62 2.66 -4.93
C HIS A 114 11.81 2.67 -3.61
N ILE A 115 10.62 2.05 -3.57
CA ILE A 115 9.78 1.91 -2.36
C ILE A 115 10.09 0.57 -1.69
N ASP A 116 10.48 0.56 -0.40
CA ASP A 116 10.94 -0.64 0.32
C ASP A 116 9.84 -1.27 1.19
N MET A 117 8.84 -0.48 1.57
CA MET A 117 7.73 -0.94 2.39
C MET A 117 6.43 -0.26 1.97
N VAL A 118 5.36 -1.03 1.94
CA VAL A 118 3.98 -0.54 1.85
C VAL A 118 3.27 -0.86 3.15
N ILE A 119 2.63 0.14 3.75
CA ILE A 119 1.70 -0.03 4.88
C ILE A 119 0.30 0.28 4.33
N GLY A 120 -0.50 -0.76 4.08
CA GLY A 120 -1.78 -0.62 3.40
C GLY A 120 -2.82 -1.61 3.88
N ASN A 121 -3.92 -1.11 4.44
CA ASN A 121 -5.10 -1.90 4.76
C ASN A 121 -6.34 -1.24 4.15
N LEU A 122 -7.31 -2.07 3.79
CA LEU A 122 -8.45 -1.68 2.96
C LEU A 122 -9.62 -1.22 3.81
N TYR A 123 -10.45 -0.38 3.21
CA TYR A 123 -11.78 -0.11 3.76
C TYR A 123 -12.56 -1.43 3.90
N PRO A 124 -13.19 -1.70 5.05
CA PRO A 124 -13.91 -2.96 5.26
C PRO A 124 -15.21 -2.97 4.44
N PHE A 125 -15.11 -3.40 3.18
CA PHE A 125 -16.26 -3.52 2.27
C PHE A 125 -17.38 -4.37 2.87
N LYS A 126 -17.01 -5.40 3.66
CA LYS A 126 -17.94 -6.22 4.45
C LYS A 126 -18.84 -5.39 5.37
N ASP A 127 -18.30 -4.35 6.00
CA ASP A 127 -19.07 -3.49 6.90
C ASP A 127 -20.05 -2.61 6.11
N THR A 128 -19.69 -2.21 4.89
CA THR A 128 -20.60 -1.48 4.00
C THR A 128 -21.80 -2.32 3.62
N ILE A 129 -21.57 -3.55 3.16
CA ILE A 129 -22.62 -4.43 2.67
C ILE A 129 -23.47 -5.06 3.77
N SER A 130 -23.04 -4.93 5.03
CA SER A 130 -23.81 -5.36 6.20
C SER A 130 -24.85 -4.33 6.65
N LYS A 131 -24.86 -3.12 6.06
CA LYS A 131 -25.85 -2.09 6.39
C LYS A 131 -27.24 -2.50 5.87
N PRO A 132 -28.32 -2.35 6.68
CA PRO A 132 -29.66 -2.79 6.29
C PRO A 132 -30.16 -2.22 4.96
N ASP A 133 -29.87 -0.94 4.69
CA ASP A 133 -30.36 -0.22 3.51
C ASP A 133 -29.28 -0.07 2.43
N VAL A 134 -28.29 -0.97 2.37
CA VAL A 134 -27.24 -0.90 1.37
C VAL A 134 -27.79 -1.14 -0.03
N THR A 135 -27.65 -0.16 -0.91
CA THR A 135 -27.95 -0.32 -2.33
C THR A 135 -26.74 -0.85 -3.09
N VAL A 136 -26.95 -1.34 -4.32
CA VAL A 136 -25.84 -1.76 -5.19
C VAL A 136 -24.90 -0.59 -5.47
N GLU A 137 -25.44 0.61 -5.70
CA GLU A 137 -24.64 1.82 -5.93
C GLU A 137 -23.81 2.22 -4.70
N MET A 138 -24.38 2.13 -3.49
CA MET A 138 -23.63 2.38 -2.26
C MET A 138 -22.48 1.40 -2.09
N ALA A 139 -22.70 0.11 -2.35
CA ALA A 139 -21.63 -0.88 -2.31
C ALA A 139 -20.58 -0.59 -3.40
N ARG A 140 -20.99 -0.40 -4.66
CA ARG A 140 -20.10 -0.08 -5.79
C ARG A 140 -19.19 1.11 -5.50
N GLY A 141 -19.74 2.17 -4.93
CA GLY A 141 -18.98 3.38 -4.57
C GLY A 141 -17.93 3.17 -3.48
N ASN A 142 -17.98 2.06 -2.74
CA ASN A 142 -17.06 1.72 -1.65
C ASN A 142 -16.05 0.62 -2.04
N ILE A 143 -16.03 0.18 -3.30
CA ILE A 143 -15.00 -0.73 -3.80
C ILE A 143 -13.69 0.05 -3.97
N ASP A 144 -12.65 -0.36 -3.24
CA ASP A 144 -11.31 0.21 -3.34
C ASP A 144 -10.59 -0.37 -4.55
N ILE A 145 -9.94 0.50 -5.32
CA ILE A 145 -9.10 0.14 -6.46
C ILE A 145 -7.63 0.37 -6.13
N GLY A 146 -7.28 1.54 -5.59
CA GLY A 146 -5.90 1.92 -5.32
C GLY A 146 -5.25 1.05 -4.26
N GLY A 147 -5.98 0.71 -3.19
CA GLY A 147 -5.50 -0.15 -2.10
C GLY A 147 -5.07 -1.54 -2.60
N PRO A 148 -5.97 -2.33 -3.23
CA PRO A 148 -5.61 -3.66 -3.73
C PRO A 148 -4.51 -3.61 -4.79
N CYS A 149 -4.50 -2.62 -5.69
CA CYS A 149 -3.43 -2.48 -6.69
C CYS A 149 -2.06 -2.28 -6.03
N MET A 150 -1.97 -1.39 -5.03
CA MET A 150 -0.74 -1.10 -4.29
C MET A 150 -0.26 -2.33 -3.52
N ILE A 151 -1.15 -2.97 -2.76
CA ILE A 151 -0.85 -4.17 -1.95
C ILE A 151 -0.36 -5.32 -2.84
N ARG A 152 -1.03 -5.57 -3.98
CA ARG A 152 -0.63 -6.64 -4.90
C ARG A 152 0.70 -6.32 -5.58
N ALA A 153 0.97 -5.06 -5.91
CA ALA A 153 2.24 -4.66 -6.50
C ALA A 153 3.42 -4.83 -5.53
N SER A 154 3.28 -4.40 -4.26
CA SER A 154 4.30 -4.64 -3.23
C SER A 154 4.48 -6.12 -2.94
N ALA A 155 3.38 -6.87 -2.77
CA ALA A 155 3.44 -8.29 -2.47
C ALA A 155 4.07 -9.10 -3.61
N LYS A 156 3.80 -8.75 -4.89
CA LYS A 156 4.47 -9.38 -6.05
C LYS A 156 5.98 -9.22 -5.97
N ASN A 157 6.46 -8.03 -5.61
CA ASN A 157 7.89 -7.72 -5.56
C ASN A 157 8.49 -7.90 -4.15
N TYR A 158 8.08 -8.97 -3.44
CA TYR A 158 8.63 -9.33 -2.12
C TYR A 158 10.15 -9.52 -2.12
N LEU A 159 10.76 -9.69 -3.30
CA LEU A 159 12.21 -9.66 -3.48
C LEU A 159 12.84 -8.40 -2.88
N ARG A 160 12.11 -7.28 -2.90
CA ARG A 160 12.56 -5.99 -2.38
C ARG A 160 11.59 -5.32 -1.39
N VAL A 161 10.28 -5.50 -1.56
CA VAL A 161 9.25 -4.71 -0.85
C VAL A 161 8.58 -5.51 0.26
N ALA A 162 8.49 -4.95 1.46
CA ALA A 162 7.65 -5.46 2.54
C ALA A 162 6.20 -4.98 2.38
N SER A 163 5.24 -5.89 2.22
CA SER A 163 3.81 -5.55 2.02
C SER A 163 2.99 -5.77 3.30
N VAL A 164 2.88 -4.73 4.12
CA VAL A 164 2.27 -4.81 5.46
C VAL A 164 0.78 -4.44 5.38
N VAL A 165 -0.09 -5.38 5.73
CA VAL A 165 -1.56 -5.23 5.63
C VAL A 165 -2.30 -5.28 6.97
N ASP A 166 -1.61 -5.61 8.05
CA ASP A 166 -2.21 -5.85 9.36
C ASP A 166 -1.34 -5.23 10.47
N PRO A 167 -1.91 -4.37 11.34
CA PRO A 167 -1.20 -3.81 12.49
C PRO A 167 -0.57 -4.84 13.43
N ALA A 168 -1.10 -6.07 13.47
CA ALA A 168 -0.53 -7.14 14.29
C ALA A 168 0.92 -7.51 13.91
N ASP A 169 1.37 -7.18 12.69
CA ASP A 169 2.72 -7.48 12.23
C ASP A 169 3.76 -6.41 12.62
N TYR A 170 3.31 -5.24 13.11
CA TYR A 170 4.20 -4.10 13.37
C TYR A 170 5.33 -4.44 14.36
N ASP A 171 5.03 -5.14 15.46
CA ASP A 171 6.02 -5.50 16.47
C ASP A 171 7.10 -6.46 15.94
N ALA A 172 6.72 -7.40 15.07
CA ALA A 172 7.66 -8.31 14.44
C ALA A 172 8.60 -7.57 13.48
N ILE A 173 8.04 -6.66 12.67
CA ILE A 173 8.81 -5.80 11.76
C ILE A 173 9.81 -4.92 12.53
N ILE A 174 9.37 -4.28 13.63
CA ILE A 174 10.22 -3.45 14.48
C ILE A 174 11.36 -4.28 15.07
N SER A 175 11.05 -5.45 15.61
CA SER A 175 12.04 -6.38 16.17
C SER A 175 13.10 -6.77 15.16
N GLU A 176 12.68 -7.11 13.94
CA GLU A 176 13.59 -7.51 12.87
C GLU A 176 14.44 -6.35 12.36
N MET A 177 13.85 -5.18 12.14
CA MET A 177 14.58 -3.98 11.73
C MET A 177 15.62 -3.56 12.76
N LYS A 178 15.35 -3.70 14.07
CA LYS A 178 16.36 -3.46 15.12
C LYS A 178 17.53 -4.43 15.02
N ALA A 179 17.25 -5.73 14.82
CA ALA A 179 18.28 -6.75 14.70
C ALA A 179 19.14 -6.57 13.44
N ASN A 180 18.55 -6.04 12.37
CA ASN A 180 19.17 -5.95 11.04
C ASN A 180 19.50 -4.50 10.60
N ASN A 181 19.76 -3.60 11.54
CA ASN A 181 20.22 -2.23 11.28
C ASN A 181 19.32 -1.42 10.31
N GLY A 182 18.00 -1.50 10.53
CA GLY A 182 16.96 -0.86 9.73
C GLY A 182 16.58 -1.62 8.46
N SER A 183 16.87 -2.92 8.41
CA SER A 183 16.63 -3.77 7.24
C SER A 183 15.69 -4.93 7.57
N ILE A 184 15.07 -5.51 6.54
CA ILE A 184 14.15 -6.64 6.64
C ILE A 184 14.71 -7.78 5.78
N SER A 185 14.53 -9.04 6.20
CA SER A 185 14.94 -10.25 5.48
C SER A 185 13.99 -10.66 4.37
N LEU A 186 14.46 -11.50 3.45
CA LEU A 186 13.61 -12.09 2.41
C LEU A 186 12.49 -12.92 3.04
N GLU A 187 12.79 -13.64 4.11
CA GLU A 187 11.84 -14.47 4.84
C GLU A 187 10.62 -13.66 5.30
N LEU A 188 10.85 -12.56 6.04
CA LEU A 188 9.74 -11.72 6.50
C LEU A 188 9.01 -11.05 5.35
N ARG A 189 9.72 -10.54 4.32
CA ARG A 189 9.06 -9.95 3.14
C ARG A 189 8.16 -10.97 2.43
N TYR A 190 8.59 -12.23 2.34
CA TYR A 190 7.80 -13.29 1.72
C TYR A 190 6.58 -13.67 2.56
N GLN A 191 6.71 -13.77 3.89
CA GLN A 191 5.58 -14.00 4.80
C GLN A 191 4.53 -12.88 4.69
N LEU A 192 4.98 -11.62 4.69
CA LEU A 192 4.11 -10.45 4.49
C LEU A 192 3.40 -10.51 3.13
N ALA A 193 4.08 -10.94 2.07
CA ALA A 193 3.48 -11.10 0.75
C ALA A 193 2.42 -12.20 0.69
N GLN A 194 2.65 -13.33 1.37
CA GLN A 194 1.64 -14.40 1.49
C GLN A 194 0.37 -13.85 2.15
N LYS A 195 0.52 -13.15 3.27
CA LYS A 195 -0.59 -12.52 3.99
C LYS A 195 -1.29 -11.45 3.15
N ALA A 196 -0.54 -10.63 2.43
CA ALA A 196 -1.08 -9.59 1.57
C ALA A 196 -1.92 -10.15 0.40
N PHE A 197 -1.48 -11.24 -0.24
CA PHE A 197 -2.28 -11.86 -1.30
C PHE A 197 -3.53 -12.55 -0.75
N ASP A 198 -3.46 -13.23 0.41
CA ASP A 198 -4.64 -13.77 1.08
C ASP A 198 -5.65 -12.67 1.43
N TYR A 199 -5.17 -11.56 2.00
CA TYR A 199 -5.98 -10.39 2.35
C TYR A 199 -6.74 -9.82 1.14
N THR A 200 -6.06 -9.65 -0.02
CA THR A 200 -6.74 -9.18 -1.24
C THR A 200 -7.67 -10.22 -1.86
N ALA A 201 -7.36 -11.53 -1.73
CA ALA A 201 -8.24 -12.59 -2.21
C ALA A 201 -9.56 -12.61 -1.44
N VAL A 202 -9.52 -12.45 -0.11
CA VAL A 202 -10.72 -12.32 0.73
C VAL A 202 -11.53 -11.08 0.35
N TYR A 203 -10.86 -9.96 0.09
CA TYR A 203 -11.51 -8.71 -0.34
C TYR A 203 -12.29 -8.90 -1.65
N ASP A 204 -11.64 -9.42 -2.69
CA ASP A 204 -12.26 -9.65 -4.00
C ASP A 204 -13.37 -10.71 -3.93
N ARG A 205 -13.19 -11.77 -3.13
CA ARG A 205 -14.24 -12.77 -2.90
C ARG A 205 -15.50 -12.13 -2.29
N THR A 206 -15.33 -11.24 -1.32
CA THR A 206 -16.44 -10.53 -0.68
C THR A 206 -17.20 -9.67 -1.68
N ILE A 207 -16.49 -8.97 -2.58
CA ILE A 207 -17.11 -8.18 -3.67
C ILE A 207 -17.87 -9.09 -4.62
N ALA A 208 -17.23 -10.18 -5.08
CA ALA A 208 -17.83 -11.12 -6.02
C ALA A 208 -19.08 -11.80 -5.46
N ASP A 209 -19.07 -12.18 -4.19
CA ASP A 209 -20.25 -12.74 -3.50
C ASP A 209 -21.38 -11.72 -3.40
N PHE A 210 -21.07 -10.48 -3.01
CA PHE A 210 -22.08 -9.42 -2.94
C PHE A 210 -22.71 -9.19 -4.31
N LEU A 211 -21.92 -8.95 -5.37
CA LEU A 211 -22.44 -8.68 -6.71
C LEU A 211 -23.21 -9.89 -7.28
N GLY A 212 -22.73 -11.11 -7.05
CA GLY A 212 -23.39 -12.34 -7.50
C GLY A 212 -24.73 -12.62 -6.81
N SER A 213 -24.96 -12.03 -5.63
CA SER A 213 -26.23 -12.17 -4.90
C SER A 213 -27.32 -11.18 -5.32
N ARG A 214 -27.01 -10.20 -6.18
CA ARG A 214 -27.94 -9.12 -6.56
C ARG A 214 -28.63 -9.41 -7.89
N ALA A 215 -29.91 -9.06 -7.98
CA ALA A 215 -30.66 -9.14 -9.21
C ALA A 215 -30.38 -7.91 -10.10
N SER A 216 -30.59 -8.04 -11.41
CA SER A 216 -30.47 -6.90 -12.33
C SER A 216 -31.40 -5.75 -11.95
N ASP A 217 -32.58 -6.05 -11.41
CA ASP A 217 -33.57 -5.05 -10.98
C ASP A 217 -33.04 -4.21 -9.81
N ASP A 218 -32.27 -4.81 -8.88
CA ASP A 218 -31.62 -4.08 -7.77
C ASP A 218 -30.64 -3.02 -8.29
N VAL A 219 -29.95 -3.34 -9.41
CA VAL A 219 -29.01 -2.43 -10.07
C VAL A 219 -29.77 -1.33 -10.79
N GLN A 220 -30.78 -1.67 -11.59
CA GLN A 220 -31.56 -0.70 -12.36
C GLN A 220 -32.29 0.29 -11.46
N ALA A 221 -32.78 -0.15 -10.31
CA ALA A 221 -33.45 0.72 -9.33
C ALA A 221 -32.54 1.85 -8.77
N CYS A 222 -31.21 1.74 -8.93
CA CYS A 222 -30.26 2.77 -8.51
C CYS A 222 -30.12 3.92 -9.51
N TYR A 223 -30.61 3.80 -10.75
CA TYR A 223 -30.32 4.73 -11.83
C TYR A 223 -31.57 5.24 -12.54
N GLN A 224 -31.44 6.42 -13.15
CA GLN A 224 -32.42 6.99 -14.08
C GLN A 224 -31.83 6.91 -15.49
N PHE A 225 -32.62 6.40 -16.44
CA PHE A 225 -32.27 6.28 -17.86
C PHE A 225 -33.03 7.29 -18.70
#